data_AF-A0A319E8T6-F1
#
_entry.id   AF-A0A319E8T6-F1
#
_cell.length_a   1.000
_cell.length_b   1.000
_cell.length_c   1.000
_cell.angle_alpha   90.00
_cell.angle_beta   90.00
_cell.angle_gamma   90.00
#
_symmetry.space_group_name_H-M   'P 1'
#
loop_
_entity.id
_entity.type
_entity.pdbx_description
1 polymer ?
#
loop_
_entity_poly.entity_id
_entity_poly.type
_entity_poly.pdbx_seq_one_letter_code
_entity_poly.pdbx_strand_id
1 'polypeptide(L)'
;MGVIKRVQKYLRAAENRATAKLLSGKKKGGAKEEGEVKEVVFVKATGRAMERALKVGKWFEAGGREKEFGVRVETGCVLVVDDLDLEGQGGGEEEEEGEGLEGKGGKEGGEEEEEEEEEVPETRTRWVNTVQVAVSLK
;
A
#
# COMPACT_ATOMS: atom_id res chain seq x y z
N MET A 1 -12.78 -3.17 -13.11
CA MET A 1 -12.38 -4.52 -13.60
C MET A 1 -10.89 -4.84 -13.48
N GLY A 2 -9.95 -3.86 -13.53
CA GLY A 2 -8.51 -4.16 -13.53
C GLY A 2 -7.99 -4.98 -12.34
N VAL A 3 -8.44 -4.68 -11.12
CA VAL A 3 -8.01 -5.42 -9.91
C VAL A 3 -8.44 -6.89 -9.97
N ILE A 4 -9.67 -7.16 -10.42
CA ILE A 4 -10.20 -8.53 -10.57
C ILE A 4 -9.33 -9.34 -11.52
N LYS A 5 -8.98 -8.79 -12.69
CA LYS A 5 -8.10 -9.47 -13.66
C LYS A 5 -6.73 -9.78 -13.05
N ARG A 6 -6.19 -8.90 -12.20
CA ARG A 6 -4.93 -9.16 -11.48
C ARG A 6 -5.07 -10.28 -10.46
N VAL A 7 -6.15 -10.29 -9.67
CA VAL A 7 -6.42 -11.38 -8.72
C VAL A 7 -6.53 -12.72 -9.46
N GLN A 8 -7.29 -12.78 -10.56
CA GLN A 8 -7.37 -13.98 -11.40
C GLN A 8 -6.02 -14.42 -11.97
N LYS A 9 -5.18 -13.47 -12.41
CA LYS A 9 -3.82 -13.78 -12.88
C LYS A 9 -2.99 -14.42 -11.78
N TYR A 10 -3.07 -13.92 -10.54
CA TYR A 10 -2.34 -14.47 -9.41
C TYR A 10 -2.88 -15.83 -8.97
N LEU A 11 -4.20 -16.03 -9.00
CA LEU A 11 -4.80 -17.33 -8.73
C LEU A 11 -4.36 -18.39 -9.76
N ARG A 12 -4.35 -18.06 -11.06
CA ARG A 12 -3.79 -18.96 -12.08
C ARG A 12 -2.30 -19.24 -11.89
N ALA A 13 -1.53 -18.24 -11.47
CA ALA A 13 -0.12 -18.44 -11.16
C ALA A 13 0.08 -19.35 -9.94
N ALA A 14 -0.85 -19.34 -8.98
CA ALA A 14 -0.87 -20.28 -7.86
C ALA A 14 -1.22 -21.71 -8.34
N GLU A 15 -2.23 -21.87 -9.19
CA GLU A 15 -2.59 -23.18 -9.80
C GLU A 15 -1.42 -23.78 -10.57
N ASN A 16 -0.77 -22.98 -11.41
CA ASN A 16 0.36 -23.43 -12.22
C ASN A 16 1.53 -23.89 -11.33
N ARG A 17 1.75 -23.24 -10.19
CA ARG A 17 2.78 -23.66 -9.22
C ARG A 17 2.39 -24.94 -8.50
N ALA A 18 1.13 -25.07 -8.08
CA ALA A 18 0.61 -26.30 -7.45
C ALA A 18 0.70 -27.50 -8.40
N THR A 19 0.25 -27.33 -9.65
CA THR A 19 0.29 -28.38 -10.68
C THR A 19 1.72 -28.71 -11.12
N ALA A 20 2.62 -27.73 -11.25
CA ALA A 20 4.03 -27.99 -11.53
C ALA A 20 4.70 -28.80 -10.41
N LYS A 21 4.34 -28.56 -9.14
CA LYS A 21 4.82 -29.36 -8.00
C LYS A 21 4.37 -30.81 -8.09
N LEU A 22 3.14 -31.06 -8.52
CA LEU A 22 2.62 -32.42 -8.77
C LEU A 22 3.34 -33.10 -9.95
N LEU A 23 3.56 -32.37 -11.05
CA LEU A 23 4.17 -32.91 -12.28
C LEU A 23 5.69 -33.14 -12.16
N SER A 24 6.40 -32.32 -11.37
CA SER A 24 7.84 -32.48 -11.10
C SER A 24 8.15 -33.55 -10.03
N GLY A 25 7.11 -34.12 -9.42
CA GLY A 25 7.19 -35.22 -8.46
C GLY A 25 7.71 -36.51 -9.08
N LYS A 26 9.04 -36.62 -9.19
CA LYS A 26 9.75 -37.87 -9.47
C LYS A 26 9.41 -38.88 -8.37
N LYS A 27 8.65 -39.92 -8.72
CA LYS A 27 8.32 -41.12 -7.93
C LYS A 27 9.45 -41.50 -6.97
N LYS A 28 9.33 -41.11 -5.69
CA LYS A 28 9.98 -41.80 -4.56
C LYS A 28 9.17 -41.50 -3.29
N GLY A 29 8.40 -42.50 -2.87
CA GLY A 29 8.07 -42.78 -1.48
C GLY A 29 7.18 -41.78 -0.74
N GLY A 30 5.94 -42.21 -0.46
CA GLY A 30 5.06 -41.78 0.62
C GLY A 30 5.37 -40.46 1.33
N ALA A 31 4.79 -39.37 0.83
CA ALA A 31 4.58 -38.18 1.64
C ALA A 31 3.09 -38.14 1.99
N LYS A 32 2.79 -38.10 3.29
CA LYS A 32 1.47 -37.83 3.85
C LYS A 32 0.84 -36.64 3.13
N GLU A 33 -0.48 -36.67 2.96
CA GLU A 33 -1.33 -35.50 2.69
C GLU A 33 -1.16 -34.48 3.83
N GLU A 34 -0.05 -33.74 3.84
CA GLU A 34 -0.03 -32.43 4.48
C GLU A 34 -0.99 -31.58 3.66
N GLY A 35 -2.15 -31.28 4.26
CA GLY A 35 -3.26 -30.60 3.60
C GLY A 35 -2.77 -29.48 2.70
N GLU A 36 -3.11 -29.54 1.42
CA GLU A 36 -2.67 -28.58 0.42
C GLU A 36 -2.85 -27.17 0.97
N VAL A 37 -1.74 -26.49 1.23
CA VAL A 37 -1.76 -25.08 1.60
C VAL A 37 -2.18 -24.34 0.33
N LYS A 38 -3.48 -24.18 0.15
CA LYS A 38 -4.06 -23.46 -0.97
C LYS A 38 -3.57 -22.03 -0.89
N GLU A 39 -2.74 -21.64 -1.86
CA GLU A 39 -2.22 -20.28 -1.91
C GLU A 39 -3.38 -19.29 -2.01
N VAL A 40 -3.29 -18.23 -1.23
CA VAL A 40 -4.35 -17.22 -1.09
C VAL A 40 -3.83 -15.89 -1.63
N VAL A 41 -4.65 -15.22 -2.43
CA VAL A 41 -4.40 -13.86 -2.88
C VAL A 41 -5.08 -12.90 -1.91
N PHE A 42 -4.28 -12.07 -1.23
CA PHE A 42 -4.78 -11.06 -0.32
C PHE A 42 -4.88 -9.70 -1.00
N VAL A 43 -6.06 -9.09 -0.94
CA VAL A 43 -6.31 -7.71 -1.33
C VAL A 43 -6.46 -6.88 -0.07
N LYS A 44 -5.38 -6.21 0.33
CA LYS A 44 -5.37 -5.25 1.45
C LYS A 44 -5.76 -3.86 0.97
N ALA A 45 -6.59 -3.18 1.75
CA ALA A 45 -7.03 -1.82 1.45
C ALA A 45 -7.29 -1.01 2.73
N THR A 46 -7.01 0.29 2.66
CA THR A 46 -7.30 1.29 3.69
C THR A 46 -8.14 2.42 3.11
N GLY A 47 -8.82 3.18 3.97
CA GLY A 47 -9.57 4.39 3.59
C GLY A 47 -10.54 4.16 2.43
N ARG A 48 -10.51 5.05 1.43
CA ARG A 48 -11.43 5.02 0.27
C ARG A 48 -11.29 3.75 -0.58
N ALA A 49 -10.18 3.03 -0.51
CA ALA A 49 -9.97 1.80 -1.28
C ALA A 49 -10.72 0.60 -0.69
N MET A 50 -11.18 0.66 0.57
CA MET A 50 -11.87 -0.45 1.25
C MET A 50 -13.15 -0.86 0.51
N GLU A 51 -13.94 0.11 0.04
CA GLU A 51 -15.17 -0.16 -0.72
C GLU A 51 -14.88 -0.95 -2.00
N ARG A 52 -13.79 -0.59 -2.70
CA ARG A 52 -13.35 -1.30 -3.91
C ARG A 52 -12.87 -2.72 -3.58
N ALA A 53 -12.15 -2.92 -2.48
CA ALA A 53 -11.70 -4.25 -2.06
C ALA A 53 -12.89 -5.18 -1.75
N LEU A 54 -13.89 -4.69 -1.03
CA LEU A 54 -15.12 -5.45 -0.73
C LEU A 54 -15.90 -5.79 -2.01
N LYS A 55 -15.99 -4.85 -2.97
CA LYS A 55 -16.59 -5.12 -4.29
C LYS A 55 -15.85 -6.21 -5.06
N VAL A 56 -14.52 -6.31 -4.92
CA VAL A 56 -13.73 -7.41 -5.50
C VAL A 56 -14.11 -8.73 -4.84
N GLY A 57 -14.20 -8.80 -3.51
CA GLY A 57 -14.66 -10.00 -2.79
C GLY A 57 -16.03 -10.47 -3.25
N LYS A 58 -17.01 -9.56 -3.25
CA LYS A 58 -18.37 -9.84 -3.73
C LYS A 58 -18.40 -10.32 -5.18
N TRP A 59 -17.50 -9.81 -6.02
CA TRP A 59 -17.40 -10.28 -7.41
C TRP A 59 -16.97 -11.74 -7.49
N PHE A 60 -16.09 -12.24 -6.61
CA PHE A 60 -15.67 -13.65 -6.59
C PHE A 60 -16.73 -14.58 -6.00
N GLU A 61 -17.65 -14.08 -5.17
CA GLU A 61 -18.77 -14.88 -4.63
C GLU A 61 -20.00 -14.89 -5.57
N ALA A 62 -20.25 -13.80 -6.30
CA ALA A 62 -21.46 -13.67 -7.11
C ALA A 62 -21.51 -14.58 -8.35
N GLY A 63 -22.72 -14.88 -8.83
CA GLY A 63 -22.92 -15.51 -10.16
C GLY A 63 -22.44 -16.96 -10.25
N GLY A 64 -22.57 -17.74 -9.18
CA GLY A 64 -22.22 -19.17 -9.14
C GLY A 64 -20.73 -19.47 -8.93
N ARG A 65 -19.89 -18.44 -8.83
CA ARG A 65 -18.43 -18.56 -8.63
C ARG A 65 -18.02 -18.88 -7.20
N GLU A 66 -18.96 -18.83 -6.26
CA GLU A 66 -18.81 -19.31 -4.88
C GLU A 66 -18.37 -20.78 -4.79
N LYS A 67 -18.59 -21.59 -5.84
CA LYS A 67 -18.14 -22.99 -5.89
C LYS A 67 -16.67 -23.12 -6.29
N GLU A 68 -16.16 -22.18 -7.09
CA GLU A 68 -14.76 -22.14 -7.54
C GLU A 68 -13.85 -21.40 -6.56
N PHE A 69 -14.36 -20.36 -5.89
CA PHE A 69 -13.54 -19.50 -5.06
C PHE A 69 -13.98 -19.52 -3.59
N GLY A 70 -13.00 -19.50 -2.69
CA GLY A 70 -13.18 -19.22 -1.28
C GLY A 70 -12.80 -17.76 -1.00
N VAL A 71 -13.73 -16.99 -0.42
CA VAL A 71 -13.49 -15.61 -0.01
C VAL A 71 -13.60 -15.48 1.51
N ARG A 72 -12.60 -14.86 2.14
CA ARG A 72 -12.62 -14.49 3.56
C ARG A 72 -12.29 -13.01 3.70
N VAL A 73 -12.96 -12.34 4.62
CA VAL A 73 -12.71 -10.92 4.92
C VAL A 73 -12.22 -10.79 6.34
N GLU A 74 -11.13 -10.05 6.52
CA GLU A 74 -10.55 -9.71 7.81
C GLU A 74 -10.47 -8.19 7.95
N THR A 75 -10.78 -7.69 9.14
CA THR A 75 -10.61 -6.28 9.52
C THR A 75 -9.36 -6.13 10.38
N GLY A 76 -8.75 -4.96 10.34
CA GLY A 76 -7.57 -4.66 11.14
C GLY A 76 -7.27 -3.17 11.18
N CYS A 77 -6.12 -2.81 11.72
CA CYS A 77 -5.58 -1.46 11.70
C CYS A 77 -4.09 -1.47 11.34
N VAL A 78 -3.61 -0.38 10.76
CA VAL A 78 -2.19 -0.11 10.53
C VAL A 78 -1.84 1.27 11.04
N LEU A 79 -0.61 1.41 11.54
CA LEU A 79 -0.02 2.68 11.91
C LEU A 79 0.54 3.36 10.65
N VAL A 80 0.17 4.61 10.46
CA VAL A 80 0.70 5.50 9.42
C VAL A 80 1.58 6.53 10.11
N VAL A 81 2.70 6.83 9.49
CA VAL A 81 3.71 7.77 9.93
C VAL A 81 3.79 8.83 8.82
N ASP A 82 3.31 10.04 9.11
CA ASP A 82 3.27 11.18 8.20
C ASP A 82 4.33 12.19 8.70
N ASP A 83 5.19 12.67 7.82
CA ASP A 83 6.09 13.79 8.11
C ASP A 83 5.30 15.11 8.04
N LEU A 84 5.56 16.03 8.97
CA LEU A 84 4.95 17.35 9.05
C LEU A 84 6.03 18.41 8.91
N ASP A 85 5.90 19.22 7.85
CA ASP A 85 6.69 20.43 7.69
C ASP A 85 6.02 21.54 8.52
N LEU A 86 6.72 22.05 9.54
CA LEU A 86 6.22 23.11 10.42
C LEU A 86 6.53 24.52 9.89
N GLU A 87 6.56 24.71 8.57
CA GLU A 87 6.69 26.04 8.01
C GLU A 87 5.40 26.85 8.25
N GLY A 88 5.43 27.77 9.23
CA GLY A 88 4.40 28.79 9.41
C GLY A 88 3.71 28.87 10.77
N GLN A 89 4.27 28.29 11.83
CA GLN A 89 3.75 28.50 13.20
C GLN A 89 4.79 29.12 14.14
N GLY A 90 5.52 30.11 13.63
CA GLY A 90 6.45 30.93 14.42
C GLY A 90 6.67 32.30 13.79
N GLY A 91 6.05 33.33 14.36
CA GLY A 91 6.48 34.74 14.23
C GLY A 91 5.83 35.57 13.13
N GLY A 92 5.20 36.68 13.51
CA GLY A 92 4.94 37.81 12.62
C GLY A 92 3.50 38.34 12.60
N GLU A 93 3.03 38.93 13.70
CA GLU A 93 2.36 40.22 13.56
C GLU A 93 3.44 41.25 13.11
N GLU A 94 3.04 42.30 12.40
CA GLU A 94 3.84 43.38 11.75
C GLU A 94 4.16 43.11 10.26
N GLU A 95 4.01 44.03 9.30
CA GLU A 95 3.43 45.38 9.23
C GLU A 95 3.22 45.67 7.73
N GLU A 96 2.20 46.47 7.37
CA GLU A 96 2.17 47.13 6.07
C GLU A 96 3.37 48.09 5.99
N GLU A 97 4.26 47.93 5.02
CA GLU A 97 4.96 49.08 4.41
C GLU A 97 5.37 48.71 2.99
N GLY A 98 4.87 49.49 2.04
CA GLY A 98 5.35 49.44 0.66
C GLY A 98 6.73 50.06 0.56
N GLU A 99 7.48 49.72 -0.48
CA GLU A 99 8.15 50.70 -1.35
C GLU A 99 8.85 50.01 -2.52
N GLY A 100 8.93 50.77 -3.61
CA GLY A 100 9.33 50.31 -4.93
C GLY A 100 10.82 50.12 -5.10
N LEU A 101 11.09 49.25 -6.07
CA LEU A 101 12.34 49.02 -6.81
C LEU A 101 13.23 50.25 -7.02
N GLU A 102 14.53 50.09 -6.75
CA GLU A 102 15.73 50.55 -7.50
C GLU A 102 16.94 50.38 -6.54
N GLY A 103 18.13 49.85 -6.83
CA GLY A 103 18.86 49.52 -8.05
C GLY A 103 20.36 49.77 -7.76
N LYS A 104 21.21 48.75 -7.97
CA LYS A 104 22.69 48.74 -8.07
C LYS A 104 23.57 48.83 -6.80
N GLY A 105 24.47 47.83 -6.69
CA GLY A 105 25.79 47.96 -6.06
C GLY A 105 26.40 46.61 -5.66
N GLY A 106 27.33 46.07 -6.45
CA GLY A 106 27.99 44.80 -6.16
C GLY A 106 29.19 44.92 -5.22
N LYS A 107 29.53 43.84 -4.51
CA LYS A 107 30.91 43.44 -4.19
C LYS A 107 30.97 42.01 -3.62
N GLU A 108 32.06 41.36 -3.97
CA GLU A 108 32.51 40.01 -3.62
C GLU A 108 32.58 39.73 -2.11
N GLY A 109 32.34 38.48 -1.70
CA GLY A 109 32.84 37.94 -0.43
C GLY A 109 32.03 36.77 0.13
N GLY A 110 32.65 35.60 0.25
CA GLY A 110 32.26 34.55 1.20
C GLY A 110 31.46 33.38 0.62
N GLU A 111 32.15 32.28 0.31
CA GLU A 111 31.56 30.94 0.42
C GLU A 111 31.34 30.68 1.92
N GLU A 112 30.11 30.92 2.37
CA GLU A 112 29.58 30.26 3.57
C GLU A 112 28.67 29.16 3.02
N GLU A 113 29.19 27.92 2.97
CA GLU A 113 28.33 26.75 3.03
C GLU A 113 27.62 26.85 4.38
N GLU A 114 26.47 27.52 4.40
CA GLU A 114 25.43 27.19 5.35
C GLU A 114 25.16 25.70 5.11
N GLU A 115 25.67 24.85 6.00
CA GLU A 115 24.98 23.60 6.29
C GLU A 115 23.57 24.05 6.66
N GLU A 116 22.68 24.09 5.65
CA GLU A 116 21.25 24.08 5.87
C GLU A 116 21.05 22.90 6.82
N GLU A 117 20.91 23.20 8.12
CA GLU A 117 20.39 22.24 9.09
C GLU A 117 19.02 21.88 8.53
N GLU A 118 18.96 20.86 7.66
CA GLU A 118 17.73 20.35 7.08
C GLU A 118 16.81 20.07 8.27
N GLU A 119 15.83 20.97 8.46
CA GLU A 119 14.94 20.94 9.61
C GLU A 119 14.21 19.60 9.55
N VAL A 120 14.55 18.68 10.45
CA VAL A 120 14.01 17.33 10.42
C VAL A 120 12.50 17.44 10.65
N PRO A 121 11.66 17.02 9.71
CA PRO A 121 10.23 17.25 9.79
C PRO A 121 9.65 16.52 11.01
N GLU A 122 8.71 17.18 11.71
CA GLU A 122 8.08 16.57 12.87
C GLU A 122 7.20 15.40 12.41
N THR A 123 7.31 14.25 13.06
CA THR A 123 6.54 13.07 12.64
C THR A 123 5.20 12.95 13.36
N ARG A 124 4.09 12.87 12.60
CA ARG A 124 2.77 12.51 13.10
C ARG A 124 2.46 11.03 12.88
N THR A 125 2.02 10.35 13.93
CA THR A 125 1.51 8.97 13.80
C THR A 125 -0.01 8.89 13.95
N ARG A 126 -0.65 8.02 13.17
CA ARG A 126 -2.09 7.74 13.27
C ARG A 126 -2.44 6.31 12.93
N TRP A 127 -3.45 5.77 13.59
CA TRP A 127 -4.03 4.48 13.26
C TRP A 127 -5.12 4.63 12.20
N VAL A 128 -5.07 3.79 11.17
CA VAL A 128 -6.13 3.70 10.15
C VAL A 128 -6.64 2.27 10.01
N ASN A 129 -7.94 2.14 9.80
CA ASN A 129 -8.59 0.86 9.60
C ASN A 129 -8.23 0.26 8.23
N THR A 130 -8.10 -1.05 8.20
CA THR A 130 -7.81 -1.86 7.01
C THR A 130 -8.87 -2.93 6.83
N VAL A 131 -9.09 -3.31 5.56
CA VAL A 131 -9.76 -4.54 5.19
C VAL A 131 -8.80 -5.39 4.36
N GLN A 132 -8.77 -6.68 4.65
CA GLN A 132 -8.06 -7.69 3.88
C GLN A 132 -9.07 -8.69 3.32
N VAL A 133 -9.19 -8.73 1.99
CA VAL A 133 -10.00 -9.72 1.29
C VAL A 133 -9.09 -10.82 0.78
N ALA A 134 -9.23 -12.00 1.38
CA ALA A 134 -8.52 -13.21 1.03
C ALA A 134 -9.32 -14.00 -0.01
N VAL A 135 -8.73 -14.24 -1.18
CA VAL A 135 -9.34 -15.04 -2.26
C VAL A 135 -8.49 -16.27 -2.52
N SER A 136 -9.11 -17.43 -2.51
CA SER A 136 -8.48 -18.74 -2.74
C SER A 136 -9.30 -19.53 -3.75
N LEU A 137 -8.68 -20.53 -4.38
CA LEU A 137 -9.38 -21.52 -5.17
C LEU A 137 -9.89 -22.64 -4.27
N LYS A 138 -11.05 -23.20 -4.59
CA LYS A 138 -11.65 -24.33 -3.86
C LYS A 138 -11.23 -25.66 -4.43
#